data_AF-A0A850EZ99-F1
#
_entry.id   AF-A0A850EZ99-F1
#
_cell.length_a   1.000
_cell.length_b   1.000
_cell.length_c   1.000
_cell.angle_alpha   90.00
_cell.angle_beta   90.00
_cell.angle_gamma   90.00
#
_symmetry.space_group_name_H-M   'P 1'
#
loop_
_entity.id
_entity.type
_entity.pdbx_description
1 polymer ?
#
loop_
_entity_poly.entity_id
_entity_poly.type
_entity_poly.pdbx_seq_one_letter_code
_entity_poly.pdbx_strand_id
1 'polypeptide(L)'
;MAKYQFDNVDTDVELDAENLAYALSAAVEVLASSIAGNSPQKKEEILRKFDIAVKKNQDEDCHTELAWLAQSTKVTLLGDDD
;
A
#
# COMPACT_ATOMS: atom_id res chain seq x y z
N MET A 1 19.22 -21.67 6.72
CA MET A 1 18.60 -20.36 6.44
C MET A 1 17.37 -20.21 7.33
N ALA A 2 16.99 -18.99 7.68
CA ALA A 2 15.72 -18.75 8.36
C ALA A 2 14.57 -19.18 7.42
N LYS A 3 13.52 -19.79 7.98
CA LYS A 3 12.29 -20.07 7.25
C LYS A 3 11.35 -18.90 7.43
N TYR A 4 10.93 -18.28 6.35
CA TYR A 4 9.96 -17.19 6.36
C TYR A 4 8.55 -17.74 6.20
N GLN A 5 7.54 -16.98 6.62
CA GLN A 5 6.15 -17.44 6.56
C GLN A 5 5.71 -17.71 5.11
N PHE A 6 6.16 -16.88 4.16
CA PHE A 6 5.85 -17.03 2.74
C PHE A 6 6.42 -18.33 2.14
N ASP A 7 7.45 -18.95 2.73
CA ASP A 7 8.01 -20.23 2.25
C ASP A 7 7.02 -21.40 2.40
N ASN A 8 5.89 -21.22 3.09
CA ASN A 8 4.85 -22.24 3.25
C ASN A 8 3.62 -21.99 2.35
N VAL A 9 3.61 -20.93 1.56
CA VAL A 9 2.50 -20.60 0.66
C VAL A 9 2.74 -21.33 -0.67
N ASP A 10 1.72 -22.05 -1.16
CA ASP A 10 1.75 -22.64 -2.49
C ASP A 10 1.62 -21.55 -3.55
N THR A 11 2.63 -21.43 -4.41
CA THR A 11 2.69 -20.43 -5.48
C THR A 11 2.39 -21.03 -6.85
N ASP A 12 2.12 -22.33 -6.96
CA ASP A 12 1.75 -23.00 -8.21
C ASP A 12 0.23 -22.98 -8.42
N VAL A 13 -0.36 -21.80 -8.27
CA VAL A 13 -1.79 -21.53 -8.40
C VAL A 13 -2.03 -20.45 -9.47
N GLU A 14 -3.21 -20.45 -10.09
CA GLU A 14 -3.57 -19.42 -11.07
C GLU A 14 -3.64 -18.04 -10.41
N LEU A 15 -3.08 -17.04 -11.09
CA LEU A 15 -3.08 -15.66 -10.60
C LEU A 15 -4.46 -15.04 -10.79
N ASP A 16 -5.00 -14.52 -9.69
CA ASP A 16 -6.22 -13.71 -9.70
C ASP A 16 -5.86 -12.23 -9.58
N ALA A 17 -6.27 -11.43 -10.57
CA ALA A 17 -5.89 -10.03 -10.69
C ALA A 17 -6.45 -9.16 -9.55
N GLU A 18 -7.65 -9.47 -9.08
CA GLU A 18 -8.30 -8.74 -7.99
C GLU A 18 -7.58 -9.01 -6.66
N ASN A 19 -7.30 -10.28 -6.33
CA ASN A 19 -6.51 -10.64 -5.16
C ASN A 19 -5.09 -10.09 -5.21
N LEU A 20 -4.47 -10.02 -6.40
CA LEU A 20 -3.15 -9.42 -6.55
C LEU A 20 -3.17 -7.91 -6.24
N ALA A 21 -4.22 -7.19 -6.66
CA ALA A 21 -4.38 -5.78 -6.33
C ALA A 21 -4.56 -5.57 -4.82
N TYR A 22 -5.38 -6.39 -4.15
CA TYR A 22 -5.52 -6.34 -2.69
C TYR A 22 -4.22 -6.64 -1.95
N ALA A 23 -3.50 -7.68 -2.39
CA ALA A 23 -2.20 -8.05 -1.81
C ALA A 23 -1.16 -6.92 -1.98
N LEU A 24 -1.15 -6.24 -3.13
CA LEU A 24 -0.28 -5.10 -3.38
C LEU A 24 -0.56 -3.95 -2.41
N SER A 25 -1.84 -3.64 -2.15
CA SER A 25 -2.19 -2.61 -1.15
C SER A 25 -1.67 -2.96 0.23
N ALA A 26 -1.96 -4.16 0.71
CA ALA A 26 -1.50 -4.61 2.02
C ALA A 26 0.03 -4.54 2.14
N ALA A 27 0.77 -4.90 1.09
CA ALA A 27 2.22 -4.80 1.08
C ALA A 27 2.71 -3.34 1.14
N VAL A 28 2.07 -2.44 0.39
CA VAL A 28 2.39 -1.00 0.40
C VAL A 28 2.11 -0.39 1.79
N GLU A 29 0.99 -0.72 2.40
CA GLU A 29 0.61 -0.29 3.76
C GLU A 29 1.63 -0.72 4.82
N VAL A 30 2.06 -1.99 4.78
CA VAL A 30 3.08 -2.53 5.67
C VAL A 30 4.42 -1.82 5.45
N LEU A 31 4.80 -1.58 4.19
CA LEU A 31 6.03 -0.87 3.86
C LEU A 31 5.99 0.57 4.37
N ALA A 32 4.90 1.29 4.11
CA ALA A 32 4.70 2.66 4.58
C ALA A 32 4.78 2.74 6.10
N SER A 33 4.10 1.84 6.81
CA SER A 33 4.14 1.75 8.27
C SER A 33 5.54 1.47 8.80
N SER A 34 6.27 0.58 8.15
CA SER A 34 7.66 0.24 8.50
C SER A 34 8.61 1.42 8.31
N ILE A 35 8.43 2.21 7.25
CA ILE A 35 9.24 3.41 6.95
C ILE A 35 8.93 4.55 7.93
N ALA A 36 7.63 4.80 8.17
CA ALA A 36 7.16 5.89 9.00
C ALA A 36 7.44 5.65 10.50
N GLY A 37 7.23 4.41 10.96
CA GLY A 37 7.19 4.08 12.37
C GLY A 37 6.25 5.03 13.13
N ASN A 38 6.73 5.55 14.25
CA ASN A 38 5.96 6.50 15.08
C ASN A 38 6.15 7.97 14.69
N SER A 39 6.86 8.30 13.60
CA SER A 39 7.14 9.70 13.23
C SER A 39 5.96 10.33 12.48
N PRO A 40 5.29 11.35 13.05
CA PRO A 40 4.21 12.05 12.35
C PRO A 40 4.70 12.74 11.07
N GLN A 41 5.93 13.28 11.08
CA GLN A 41 6.51 13.95 9.91
C GLN A 41 6.71 12.98 8.74
N LYS A 42 7.14 11.75 9.01
CA LYS A 42 7.28 10.73 7.95
C LYS A 42 5.94 10.26 7.41
N LYS A 43 4.94 10.09 8.29
CA LYS A 43 3.57 9.76 7.87
C LYS A 43 3.04 10.82 6.90
N GLU A 44 3.15 12.09 7.28
CA GLU A 44 2.76 13.23 6.44
C GLU A 44 3.53 13.26 5.10
N GLU A 45 4.85 13.03 5.12
CA GLU A 45 5.65 13.04 3.89
C GLU A 45 5.22 11.92 2.92
N ILE A 46 4.91 10.73 3.43
CA ILE A 46 4.41 9.61 2.63
C ILE A 46 3.06 9.97 1.99
N LEU A 47 2.11 10.48 2.79
CA LEU A 47 0.80 10.89 2.28
C LEU A 47 0.91 11.99 1.21
N ARG A 48 1.79 12.97 1.43
CA ARG A 48 2.07 14.01 0.43
C ARG A 48 2.63 13.44 -0.87
N LYS A 49 3.47 12.40 -0.83
CA LYS A 49 3.98 11.75 -2.04
C LYS A 49 2.87 10.97 -2.76
N PHE A 50 1.95 10.35 -2.04
CA PHE A 50 0.75 9.74 -2.63
C PHE A 50 -0.10 10.78 -3.35
N ASP A 51 -0.40 11.92 -2.72
CA ASP A 51 -1.15 13.01 -3.36
C ASP A 51 -0.49 13.48 -4.67
N ILE A 52 0.85 13.61 -4.66
CA ILE A 52 1.61 13.96 -5.86
C ILE A 52 1.46 12.88 -6.94
N ALA A 53 1.52 11.60 -6.58
CA ALA A 53 1.38 10.49 -7.51
C ALA A 53 -0.02 10.45 -8.14
N VAL A 54 -1.07 10.55 -7.31
CA VAL A 54 -2.47 10.60 -7.76
C VAL A 54 -2.69 11.76 -8.72
N LYS A 55 -2.23 12.96 -8.36
CA LYS A 55 -2.37 14.16 -9.20
C LYS A 55 -1.62 14.04 -10.53
N LYS A 56 -0.42 13.45 -10.54
CA LYS A 56 0.38 13.29 -11.76
C LYS A 56 -0.23 12.31 -12.76
N ASN A 57 -1.09 11.40 -12.30
CA ASN A 57 -1.70 10.36 -13.12
C ASN A 57 -3.22 10.57 -13.28
N GLN A 58 -3.73 11.80 -13.12
CA GLN A 58 -5.17 12.10 -13.15
C GLN A 58 -5.89 11.69 -14.46
N ASP A 59 -5.15 11.62 -15.57
CA ASP A 59 -5.66 11.31 -16.91
C ASP A 59 -5.26 9.88 -17.36
N GLU A 60 -4.64 9.09 -16.46
CA GLU A 60 -4.17 7.73 -16.73
C GLU A 60 -5.14 6.71 -16.15
N ASP A 61 -5.22 5.52 -16.76
CA ASP A 61 -6.11 4.44 -16.30
C ASP A 61 -5.85 4.01 -14.86
N CYS A 62 -4.61 4.17 -14.37
CA CYS A 62 -4.21 3.79 -13.01
C CYS A 62 -4.56 4.81 -11.91
N HIS A 63 -5.21 5.93 -12.26
CA HIS A 63 -5.54 7.00 -11.31
C HIS A 63 -6.33 6.47 -10.10
N THR A 64 -7.33 5.64 -10.38
CA THR A 64 -8.27 5.13 -9.37
C THR A 64 -7.56 4.18 -8.41
N GLU A 65 -6.73 3.27 -8.93
CA GLU A 65 -5.95 2.31 -8.15
C GLU A 65 -4.91 3.04 -7.28
N LEU A 66 -4.27 4.08 -7.81
CA LEU A 66 -3.35 4.93 -7.02
C LEU A 66 -4.06 5.65 -5.88
N ALA A 67 -5.26 6.19 -6.13
CA ALA A 67 -6.07 6.84 -5.10
C ALA A 67 -6.50 5.84 -4.02
N TRP A 68 -6.89 4.63 -4.43
CA TRP A 68 -7.27 3.56 -3.51
C TRP A 68 -6.10 3.11 -2.61
N LEU A 69 -4.91 2.89 -3.19
CA LEU A 69 -3.69 2.59 -2.42
C LEU A 69 -3.35 3.68 -1.41
N ALA A 70 -3.49 4.95 -1.81
CA ALA A 70 -3.25 6.10 -0.94
C ALA A 70 -4.24 6.13 0.24
N GLN A 71 -5.53 5.89 -0.04
CA GLN A 71 -6.59 5.87 0.96
C GLN A 71 -6.36 4.76 1.99
N SER A 72 -6.09 3.54 1.53
CA SER A 72 -5.84 2.40 2.42
C SER A 72 -4.60 2.64 3.29
N THR A 73 -3.52 3.13 2.69
CA THR A 73 -2.29 3.49 3.42
C THR A 73 -2.51 4.59 4.45
N LYS A 74 -3.37 5.58 4.16
CA LYS A 74 -3.73 6.63 5.12
C LYS A 74 -4.36 6.04 6.37
N VAL A 75 -5.32 5.12 6.21
CA VAL A 75 -5.96 4.42 7.33
C VAL A 75 -4.93 3.65 8.15
N THR A 76 -4.03 2.91 7.51
CA THR A 76 -2.97 2.18 8.24
C THR A 76 -2.04 3.11 9.03
N LEU A 77 -1.68 4.27 8.46
CA LEU A 77 -0.74 5.20 9.09
C LEU A 77 -1.37 6.03 10.21
N LEU A 78 -2.62 6.46 10.05
CA LEU A 78 -3.28 7.40 10.95
C LEU A 78 -4.29 6.74 11.89
N GLY A 79 -4.77 5.54 11.56
CA GLY A 79 -5.96 4.92 12.17
C GLY A 79 -7.23 5.30 11.39
N ASP A 80 -8.35 4.71 11.79
CA ASP A 80 -9.67 5.17 11.35
C ASP A 80 -9.97 6.52 12.04
N ASP A 81 -10.26 7.54 11.24
CA ASP A 81 -10.87 8.78 11.74
C ASP A 81 -12.36 8.49 12.01
N ASP A 82 -12.70 8.03 13.22
CA ASP A 82 -14.09 7.99 13.73
C ASP A 82 -14.68 9.41 13.90
#